data_AF-A0A370TYX7-F1
#
_entry.id   AF-A0A370TYX7-F1
#
_cell.length_a   1.000
_cell.length_b   1.000
_cell.length_c   1.000
_cell.angle_alpha   90.00
_cell.angle_beta   90.00
_cell.angle_gamma   90.00
#
_symmetry.space_group_name_H-M   'P 1'
#
loop_
_entity.id
_entity.type
_entity.pdbx_description
1 polymer ?
#
loop_
_entity_poly.entity_id
_entity_poly.type
_entity_poly.pdbx_seq_one_letter_code
_entity_poly.pdbx_strand_id
1 'polypeptide(L)'
;MKRNPRKLAWTKAFRKAAGKEMVVDGTLAFAARRNVPVRYDRETVAITEKAMARFEEVKQKRQRVFYKKRMANNKQRQRDLDRKLVAENSHLLPKMRASERKRLEEERGEELGEEEVELIESTKPKSQVFGKMKIRKKALVDGGEEDIMDMD
;
A
#
# COMPACT_ATOMS: atom_id res chain seq x y z
N MET A 1 -36.78 17.07 1.76
CA MET A 1 -35.66 17.35 0.83
C MET A 1 -35.30 16.09 0.05
N LYS A 2 -35.47 16.06 -1.28
CA LYS A 2 -35.21 14.87 -2.13
C LYS A 2 -33.74 14.81 -2.58
N ARG A 3 -32.83 14.37 -1.69
CA ARG A 3 -31.38 14.28 -2.02
C ARG A 3 -31.05 12.98 -2.75
N ASN A 4 -30.12 13.05 -3.71
CA ASN A 4 -29.65 11.87 -4.45
C ASN A 4 -28.59 11.09 -3.63
N PRO A 5 -28.85 9.84 -3.22
CA PRO A 5 -27.92 9.06 -2.41
C PRO A 5 -26.57 8.82 -3.10
N ARG A 6 -26.52 8.76 -4.44
CA ARG A 6 -25.27 8.62 -5.21
C ARG A 6 -24.37 9.85 -5.17
N LYS A 7 -24.84 10.98 -4.64
CA LYS A 7 -24.06 12.20 -4.43
C LYS A 7 -23.71 12.44 -2.95
N LEU A 8 -24.23 11.63 -2.02
CA LEU A 8 -23.97 11.76 -0.59
C LEU A 8 -22.82 10.83 -0.17
N ALA A 9 -21.68 11.43 0.18
CA ALA A 9 -20.41 10.74 0.37
C ALA A 9 -20.41 9.62 1.43
N TRP A 10 -21.28 9.72 2.44
CA TRP A 10 -21.39 8.77 3.55
C TRP A 10 -22.20 7.51 3.20
N THR A 11 -22.99 7.54 2.14
CA THR A 11 -23.88 6.42 1.78
C THR A 11 -23.12 5.28 1.09
N LYS A 12 -23.63 4.05 1.22
CA LYS A 12 -23.11 2.88 0.49
C LYS A 12 -23.29 3.02 -1.03
N ALA A 13 -24.38 3.67 -1.47
CA ALA A 13 -24.64 3.90 -2.89
C ALA A 13 -23.54 4.76 -3.54
N PHE A 14 -23.17 5.87 -2.90
CA PHE A 14 -22.03 6.68 -3.34
C PHE A 14 -20.73 5.86 -3.29
N ARG A 15 -20.45 5.16 -2.18
CA ARG A 15 -19.20 4.42 -2.01
C ARG A 15 -19.01 3.34 -3.07
N LYS A 16 -20.05 2.61 -3.44
CA LYS A 16 -20.02 1.63 -4.54
C LYS A 16 -19.79 2.30 -5.89
N ALA A 17 -20.54 3.37 -6.20
CA ALA A 17 -20.41 4.08 -7.48
C ALA A 17 -19.03 4.75 -7.65
N ALA A 18 -18.46 5.28 -6.57
CA ALA A 18 -17.16 5.95 -6.56
C ALA A 18 -15.97 4.99 -6.35
N GLY A 19 -16.18 3.66 -6.42
CA GLY A 19 -15.10 2.68 -6.28
C GLY A 19 -14.44 2.64 -4.89
N LYS A 20 -15.14 3.08 -3.84
CA LYS A 20 -14.66 3.03 -2.44
C LYS A 20 -14.91 1.68 -1.77
N GLU A 21 -15.75 0.84 -2.37
CA GLU A 21 -16.05 -0.52 -1.95
C GLU A 21 -15.92 -1.47 -3.13
N MET A 22 -15.72 -2.74 -2.85
CA MET A 22 -15.70 -3.79 -3.85
C MET A 22 -17.13 -4.08 -4.33
N VAL A 23 -17.36 -3.98 -5.65
CA VAL A 23 -18.69 -4.12 -6.27
C VAL A 23 -18.83 -5.38 -7.12
N VAL A 24 -17.76 -5.80 -7.80
CA VAL A 24 -17.76 -6.96 -8.71
C VAL A 24 -16.98 -8.09 -8.04
N ASP A 25 -17.68 -8.95 -7.29
CA ASP A 25 -17.08 -10.11 -6.62
C ASP A 25 -18.06 -11.27 -6.51
N GLY A 26 -17.56 -12.49 -6.69
CA GLY A 26 -18.38 -13.70 -6.63
C GLY A 26 -19.06 -13.92 -5.28
N THR A 27 -18.52 -13.41 -4.17
CA THR A 27 -19.18 -13.52 -2.85
C THR A 27 -20.51 -12.76 -2.78
N LEU A 28 -20.71 -11.74 -3.62
CA LEU A 28 -21.93 -10.95 -3.63
C LEU A 28 -23.09 -11.67 -4.33
N ALA A 29 -22.82 -12.65 -5.20
CA ALA A 29 -23.84 -13.41 -5.91
C ALA A 29 -24.68 -14.30 -4.97
N PHE A 30 -24.12 -14.72 -3.84
CA PHE A 30 -24.82 -15.57 -2.85
C PHE A 30 -25.99 -14.85 -2.15
N ALA A 31 -25.97 -13.51 -2.14
CA ALA A 31 -27.04 -12.69 -1.57
C ALA A 31 -28.19 -12.39 -2.56
N ALA A 32 -28.24 -13.09 -3.71
CA ALA A 32 -29.29 -12.91 -4.69
C ALA A 32 -30.67 -13.29 -4.12
N ARG A 33 -31.69 -12.50 -4.47
CA ARG A 33 -33.09 -12.81 -4.14
C ARG A 33 -33.53 -14.02 -4.95
N ARG A 34 -34.01 -15.07 -4.28
CA ARG A 34 -34.63 -16.23 -4.92
C ARG A 34 -36.14 -16.04 -4.97
N ASN A 35 -36.72 -16.09 -6.16
CA ASN A 35 -38.17 -15.93 -6.37
C ASN A 35 -38.91 -17.28 -6.41
N VAL A 36 -38.18 -18.40 -6.46
CA VAL A 36 -38.75 -19.75 -6.44
C VAL A 36 -38.41 -20.37 -5.08
N PRO A 37 -39.41 -20.78 -4.27
CA PRO A 37 -39.16 -21.48 -3.02
C PRO A 37 -38.71 -22.91 -3.29
N VAL A 38 -37.90 -23.44 -2.37
CA VAL A 38 -37.48 -24.84 -2.35
C VAL A 38 -38.10 -25.49 -1.11
N ARG A 39 -38.46 -26.77 -1.21
CA ARG A 39 -38.99 -27.51 -0.06
C ARG A 39 -37.91 -27.63 1.02
N TYR A 40 -38.33 -27.59 2.28
CA TYR A 40 -37.40 -27.72 3.40
C TYR A 40 -36.70 -29.08 3.36
N ASP A 41 -35.37 -29.02 3.46
CA ASP A 41 -34.49 -30.15 3.70
C ASP A 41 -33.45 -29.74 4.75
N ARG A 42 -33.33 -30.57 5.80
CA ARG A 42 -32.46 -30.29 6.95
C ARG A 42 -30.99 -30.28 6.55
N GLU A 43 -30.58 -31.14 5.63
CA GLU A 43 -29.19 -31.21 5.17
C GLU A 43 -28.82 -29.95 4.39
N THR A 44 -29.68 -29.52 3.46
CA THR A 44 -29.52 -28.28 2.72
C THR A 44 -29.38 -27.06 3.63
N VAL A 45 -30.21 -26.96 4.69
CA VAL A 45 -30.14 -25.85 5.65
C VAL A 45 -28.83 -25.87 6.44
N ALA A 46 -28.42 -27.03 6.96
CA ALA A 46 -27.18 -27.18 7.72
C ALA A 46 -25.92 -26.86 6.87
N ILE A 47 -25.90 -27.28 5.60
CA ILE A 47 -24.83 -26.94 4.66
C ILE A 47 -24.81 -25.43 4.38
N THR A 48 -25.99 -24.83 4.18
CA THR A 48 -26.12 -23.39 3.90
C THR A 48 -25.64 -22.55 5.08
N GLU A 49 -25.94 -22.94 6.31
CA GLU A 49 -25.48 -22.25 7.52
C GLU A 49 -23.95 -22.20 7.61
N LYS A 50 -23.29 -23.34 7.43
CA LYS A 50 -21.82 -23.43 7.40
C LYS A 50 -21.23 -22.62 6.25
N ALA A 51 -21.84 -22.70 5.06
CA ALA A 51 -21.39 -21.97 3.89
C ALA A 51 -21.50 -20.44 4.10
N MET A 52 -22.59 -19.95 4.70
CA MET A 52 -22.79 -18.53 4.99
C MET A 52 -21.69 -17.95 5.87
N ALA A 53 -21.30 -18.65 6.94
CA ALA A 53 -20.19 -18.23 7.81
C ALA A 53 -18.88 -18.12 7.01
N ARG A 54 -18.58 -19.14 6.19
CA ARG A 54 -17.37 -19.16 5.36
C ARG A 54 -17.36 -18.05 4.31
N PHE A 55 -18.49 -17.75 3.68
CA PHE A 55 -18.58 -16.68 2.69
C PHE A 55 -18.32 -15.31 3.30
N GLU A 56 -18.83 -15.05 4.50
CA GLU A 56 -18.62 -13.77 5.17
C GLU A 56 -17.14 -13.56 5.52
N GLU A 57 -16.43 -14.60 5.99
CA GLU A 57 -14.97 -14.53 6.20
C GLU A 57 -14.21 -14.18 4.92
N VAL A 58 -14.53 -14.86 3.81
CA VAL A 58 -13.87 -14.64 2.51
C VAL A 58 -14.14 -13.23 2.01
N LYS A 59 -15.40 -12.77 2.11
CA LYS A 59 -15.81 -11.42 1.74
C LYS A 59 -15.04 -10.36 2.54
N GLN A 60 -14.94 -10.52 3.86
CA GLN A 60 -14.19 -9.59 4.72
C GLN A 60 -12.69 -9.56 4.35
N LYS A 61 -12.08 -10.72 4.12
CA LYS A 61 -10.67 -10.82 3.68
C LYS A 61 -10.45 -10.09 2.36
N ARG A 62 -11.31 -10.32 1.36
CA ARG A 62 -11.23 -9.64 0.06
C ARG A 62 -11.44 -8.13 0.22
N GLN A 63 -12.39 -7.69 1.04
CA GLN A 63 -12.66 -6.26 1.29
C GLN A 63 -11.44 -5.57 1.92
N ARG A 64 -10.78 -6.25 2.86
CA ARG A 64 -9.52 -5.77 3.46
C ARG A 64 -8.43 -5.63 2.41
N VAL A 65 -8.28 -6.59 1.50
CA VAL A 65 -7.30 -6.51 0.39
C VAL A 65 -7.63 -5.33 -0.53
N PHE A 66 -8.90 -5.14 -0.90
CA PHE A 66 -9.34 -4.01 -1.71
C PHE A 66 -9.00 -2.67 -1.05
N TYR A 67 -9.26 -2.54 0.26
CA TYR A 67 -8.89 -1.35 1.02
C TYR A 67 -7.38 -1.10 1.00
N LYS A 68 -6.56 -2.13 1.26
CA LYS A 68 -5.10 -2.04 1.23
C LYS A 68 -4.59 -1.56 -0.13
N LYS A 69 -5.06 -2.17 -1.22
CA LYS A 69 -4.68 -1.78 -2.60
C LYS A 69 -5.03 -0.32 -2.89
N ARG A 70 -6.23 0.12 -2.47
CA ARG A 70 -6.67 1.51 -2.64
C ARG A 70 -5.82 2.51 -1.84
N MET A 71 -5.32 2.12 -0.67
CA MET A 71 -4.54 2.98 0.22
C MET A 71 -3.04 2.95 -0.04
N ALA A 72 -2.53 2.00 -0.85
CA ALA A 72 -1.10 1.78 -1.08
C ALA A 72 -0.37 3.06 -1.53
N ASN A 73 -1.00 3.88 -2.37
CA ASN A 73 -0.38 5.09 -2.93
C ASN A 73 -0.33 6.27 -1.96
N ASN A 74 -1.01 6.21 -0.81
CA ASN A 74 -1.03 7.32 0.13
C ASN A 74 0.32 7.56 0.78
N LYS A 75 1.09 6.51 1.09
CA LYS A 75 2.41 6.65 1.70
C LYS A 75 3.37 7.42 0.81
N GLN A 76 3.37 7.13 -0.49
CA GLN A 76 4.21 7.84 -1.45
C GLN A 76 3.79 9.31 -1.56
N ARG A 77 2.48 9.57 -1.71
CA ARG A 77 1.96 10.94 -1.76
C ARG A 77 2.30 11.74 -0.50
N GLN A 78 2.24 11.11 0.67
CA GLN A 78 2.66 11.74 1.93
C GLN A 78 4.13 12.12 1.89
N ARG A 79 5.03 11.20 1.54
CA ARG A 79 6.48 11.51 1.41
C ARG A 79 6.75 12.67 0.44
N ASP A 80 6.04 12.71 -0.69
CA ASP A 80 6.23 13.78 -1.67
C ASP A 80 5.75 15.13 -1.13
N LEU A 81 4.64 15.14 -0.39
CA LEU A 81 4.14 16.33 0.31
C LEU A 81 5.09 16.76 1.45
N ASP A 82 5.62 15.81 2.21
CA ASP A 82 6.56 16.07 3.31
C ASP A 82 7.86 16.69 2.77
N ARG A 83 8.40 16.13 1.67
CA ARG A 83 9.57 16.70 0.96
C ARG A 83 9.31 18.13 0.51
N LYS A 84 8.13 18.38 -0.08
CA LYS A 84 7.73 19.72 -0.51
C LYS A 84 7.62 20.67 0.68
N LEU A 85 7.02 20.23 1.79
CA LEU A 85 6.85 21.01 3.00
C LEU A 85 8.18 21.41 3.64
N VAL A 86 9.16 20.49 3.68
CA VAL A 86 10.51 20.76 4.17
C VAL A 86 11.25 21.73 3.25
N ALA A 87 11.11 21.61 1.94
CA ALA A 87 11.74 22.53 0.99
C ALA A 87 11.20 23.96 1.14
N GLU A 88 9.89 24.13 1.24
CA GLU A 88 9.24 25.43 1.43
C GLU A 88 9.54 26.05 2.80
N ASN A 89 9.54 25.23 3.86
CA ASN A 89 9.70 25.68 5.24
C ASN A 89 11.08 25.38 5.82
N SER A 90 12.11 25.37 4.97
CA SER A 90 13.49 25.05 5.36
C SER A 90 14.03 25.96 6.48
N HIS A 91 13.51 27.18 6.57
CA HIS A 91 13.88 28.18 7.57
C HIS A 91 13.38 27.87 8.99
N LEU A 92 12.38 27.00 9.15
CA LEU A 92 11.88 26.57 10.47
C LEU A 92 12.75 25.47 11.08
N LEU A 93 13.64 24.86 10.30
CA LEU A 93 14.52 23.81 10.80
C LEU A 93 15.70 24.43 11.57
N PRO A 94 16.11 23.84 12.71
CA PRO A 94 17.32 24.24 13.41
C PRO A 94 18.54 24.15 12.48
N LYS A 95 19.32 25.23 12.41
CA LYS A 95 20.58 25.23 11.67
C LYS A 95 21.64 24.50 12.48
N MET A 96 21.81 23.21 12.22
CA MET A 96 22.87 22.38 12.81
C MET A 96 24.21 22.62 12.10
N ARG A 97 25.33 22.55 12.82
CA ARG A 97 26.67 22.64 12.23
C ARG A 97 26.95 21.38 11.39
N ALA A 98 27.68 21.52 10.29
CA ALA A 98 27.95 20.40 9.38
C ALA A 98 28.64 19.20 10.06
N SER A 99 29.51 19.45 11.05
CA SER A 99 30.16 18.42 11.86
C SER A 99 29.19 17.64 12.74
N GLU A 100 28.17 18.30 13.29
CA GLU A 100 27.16 17.67 14.13
C GLU A 100 26.17 16.86 13.31
N ARG A 101 25.83 17.35 12.10
CA ARG A 101 25.02 16.59 11.13
C ARG A 101 25.71 15.30 10.71
N LYS A 102 27.01 15.37 10.39
CA LYS A 102 27.81 14.21 10.00
C LYS A 102 27.89 13.17 11.12
N ARG A 103 28.16 13.61 12.36
CA ARG A 103 28.17 12.72 13.53
C ARG A 103 26.82 12.03 13.77
N LEU A 104 25.71 12.75 13.65
CA LEU A 104 24.36 12.20 13.77
C LEU A 104 23.99 11.22 12.64
N GLU A 105 24.48 11.44 11.41
CA GLU A 105 24.30 10.50 10.31
C GLU A 105 25.12 9.23 10.48
N GLU A 106 26.35 9.33 11.00
CA GLU A 106 27.20 8.19 11.35
C GLU A 106 26.57 7.36 12.48
N GLU A 107 26.17 8.01 13.59
CA GLU A 107 25.47 7.35 14.72
C GLU A 107 24.16 6.70 14.26
N ARG A 108 23.37 7.35 13.39
CA ARG A 108 22.13 6.77 12.86
C ARG A 108 22.36 5.66 11.83
N GLY A 109 23.45 5.73 11.07
CA GLY A 109 23.88 4.67 10.15
C GLY A 109 24.34 3.41 10.88
N GLU A 110 24.90 3.59 12.08
CA GLU A 110 25.25 2.49 12.99
C GLU A 110 24.02 1.92 13.72
N GLU A 111 23.03 2.75 14.07
CA GLU A 111 21.78 2.31 14.74
C GLU A 111 20.76 1.64 13.80
N LEU A 112 20.79 1.92 12.49
CA LEU A 112 20.02 1.19 11.48
C LEU A 112 20.71 -0.16 11.20
N GLY A 113 20.78 -1.01 12.23
CA GLY A 113 21.39 -2.32 12.20
C GLY A 113 20.82 -3.22 11.10
N GLU A 114 21.58 -4.27 10.80
CA GLU A 114 21.40 -5.29 9.75
C GLU A 114 19.94 -5.76 9.52
N GLU A 115 19.10 -5.73 10.56
CA GLU A 115 17.68 -6.11 10.55
C GLU A 115 16.77 -5.21 9.66
N GLU A 116 16.96 -3.89 9.61
CA GLU A 116 16.14 -3.03 8.72
C GLU A 116 16.56 -3.16 7.25
N VAL A 117 17.84 -3.45 7.01
CA VAL A 117 18.40 -3.65 5.66
C VAL A 117 17.85 -4.94 5.04
N GLU A 118 17.80 -6.06 5.80
CA GLU A 118 17.17 -7.31 5.37
C GLU A 118 15.66 -7.17 5.08
N LEU A 119 14.94 -6.37 5.87
CA LEU A 119 13.51 -6.12 5.66
C LEU A 119 13.24 -5.32 4.37
N ILE A 120 14.12 -4.36 4.04
CA ILE A 120 14.05 -3.59 2.80
C ILE A 120 14.42 -4.47 1.59
N GLU A 121 15.39 -5.38 1.75
CA GLU A 121 15.83 -6.28 0.68
C GLU A 121 14.79 -7.37 0.36
N SER A 122 14.12 -7.90 1.38
CA SER A 122 13.03 -8.89 1.23
C SER A 122 11.75 -8.34 0.58
N THR A 123 11.55 -7.02 0.63
CA THR A 123 10.35 -6.35 0.07
C THR A 123 10.52 -5.87 -1.37
N LYS A 124 11.72 -5.96 -1.95
CA LYS A 124 11.95 -5.69 -3.38
C LYS A 124 11.44 -6.87 -4.23
N PRO A 125 10.66 -6.62 -5.30
CA PRO A 125 10.29 -7.67 -6.22
C PRO A 125 11.56 -8.19 -6.94
N LYS A 126 11.82 -9.49 -6.90
CA LYS A 126 12.92 -10.12 -7.63
C LYS A 126 12.69 -9.99 -9.14
N SER A 127 13.26 -8.96 -9.77
CA SER A 127 13.38 -8.89 -11.22
C SER A 127 14.45 -9.88 -11.66
N GLN A 128 14.04 -11.09 -12.04
CA GLN A 128 14.85 -12.04 -12.79
C GLN A 128 15.01 -11.51 -14.24
N VAL A 129 15.73 -10.40 -14.41
CA VAL A 129 16.11 -9.92 -15.75
C VAL A 129 17.55 -9.42 -15.67
N PHE A 130 18.45 -10.29 -16.12
CA PHE A 130 19.82 -10.06 -16.60
C PHE A 130 20.84 -9.33 -15.71
N GLY A 131 21.94 -10.04 -15.43
CA GLY A 131 23.27 -9.47 -15.17
C GLY A 131 23.46 -8.79 -13.81
N LYS A 132 24.54 -9.16 -13.10
CA LYS A 132 24.99 -8.38 -11.94
C LYS A 132 25.54 -7.04 -12.46
N MET A 133 24.71 -5.99 -12.46
CA MET A 133 25.19 -4.63 -12.74
C MET A 133 26.21 -4.23 -11.67
N LYS A 134 27.46 -4.05 -12.07
CA LYS A 134 28.56 -3.67 -11.19
C LYS A 134 28.75 -2.15 -11.27
N ILE A 135 28.12 -1.42 -10.37
CA ILE A 135 28.31 0.04 -10.26
C ILE A 135 29.73 0.30 -9.75
N ARG A 136 30.55 0.97 -10.55
CA ARG A 136 31.88 1.45 -10.13
C ARG A 136 31.80 2.95 -9.90
N LYS A 137 32.27 3.41 -8.75
CA LYS A 137 32.34 4.84 -8.43
C LYS A 137 33.67 5.42 -8.87
N LYS A 138 33.64 6.55 -9.56
CA LYS A 138 34.84 7.32 -9.89
C LYS A 138 34.88 8.58 -9.04
N ALA A 139 35.99 8.80 -8.34
CA ALA A 139 36.20 10.03 -7.58
C ALA A 139 36.55 11.18 -8.53
N LEU A 140 35.82 12.30 -8.42
CA LEU A 140 36.13 13.55 -9.12
C LEU A 140 37.05 14.43 -8.25
N VAL A 141 37.79 15.30 -8.94
CA VAL A 141 38.80 16.19 -8.34
C VAL A 141 38.19 17.19 -7.33
N ASP A 142 36.88 17.44 -7.40
CA ASP A 142 36.14 18.35 -6.49
C ASP A 142 35.46 17.62 -5.30
N GLY A 143 35.86 16.37 -5.03
CA GLY A 143 35.37 15.59 -3.89
C GLY A 143 33.96 14.99 -4.05
N GLY A 144 33.37 15.06 -5.25
CA GLY A 144 32.16 14.33 -5.62
C GLY A 144 32.45 12.95 -6.21
N GLU A 145 31.54 12.00 -6.04
CA GLU A 145 31.57 10.68 -6.71
C GLU A 145 30.51 10.68 -7.83
N GLU A 146 30.90 10.32 -9.06
CA GLU A 146 29.94 10.01 -10.14
C GLU A 146 29.84 8.50 -10.37
N ASP A 147 28.61 8.01 -10.48
CA ASP A 147 28.30 6.63 -10.82
C ASP A 147 28.36 6.44 -12.34
N ILE A 148 29.35 5.70 -12.83
CA ILE A 148 29.45 5.32 -14.24
C ILE A 148 28.77 3.97 -14.43
N MET A 149 27.78 3.90 -15.34
CA MET A 149 27.10 2.67 -15.71
C MET A 149 27.75 2.06 -16.95
N ASP A 150 28.57 1.02 -16.77
CA ASP A 150 29.01 0.16 -17.87
C ASP A 150 28.00 -0.98 -18.06
N MET A 151 27.49 -1.12 -19.27
CA MET A 151 26.69 -2.26 -19.73
C MET A 151 27.62 -3.24 -20.45
N ASP A 152 27.75 -4.47 -19.92
CA ASP A 152 28.31 -5.62 -20.64
C ASP A 152 27.22 -6.34 -21.44
#